data_AF-E1Z8J5-F1
#
_entry.id   AF-E1Z8J5-F1
#
_cell.length_a   1.000
_cell.length_b   1.000
_cell.length_c   1.000
_cell.angle_alpha   90.00
_cell.angle_beta   90.00
_cell.angle_gamma   90.00
#
_symmetry.space_group_name_H-M   'P 1'
#
loop_
_entity.id
_entity.type
_entity.pdbx_description
1 polymer ?
#
loop_
_entity_poly.entity_id
_entity_poly.type
_entity_poly.pdbx_seq_one_letter_code
_entity_poly.pdbx_strand_id
1 'polypeptide(L)'
;MQLFRLLVRMKVFQLVGIAALAVPINTFLATGHVASTQAVMASALVMGAGVASGALWFYSRRYVGELALLSGSQPGQPPRLRISVLDFWGKREDNDVALQALVPPLQHLPESARRAMLQEPLLPLDVEGDRQYFLSVRYGKVVDPAMLHALLTGQLEGQQLSAD
;
A
#
# COMPACT_ATOMS: atom_id res chain seq x y z
N MET A 1 -6.81 -5.54 9.07
CA MET A 1 -6.30 -4.16 9.28
C MET A 1 -5.60 -3.93 10.62
N GLN A 2 -6.15 -4.34 11.78
CA GLN A 2 -5.50 -4.08 13.09
C GLN A 2 -4.13 -4.75 13.25
N LEU A 3 -3.98 -6.03 12.88
CA LEU A 3 -2.69 -6.72 12.91
C LEU A 3 -1.66 -6.05 11.98
N PHE A 4 -2.07 -5.66 10.77
CA PHE A 4 -1.19 -4.97 9.83
C PHE A 4 -0.78 -3.58 10.34
N ARG A 5 -1.70 -2.83 10.96
CA ARG A 5 -1.39 -1.58 11.68
C ARG A 5 -0.39 -1.82 12.81
N LEU A 6 -0.55 -2.90 13.56
CA LEU A 6 0.40 -3.29 14.61
C LEU A 6 1.78 -3.57 14.00
N LEU A 7 1.88 -4.35 12.91
CA LEU A 7 3.16 -4.64 12.25
C LEU A 7 3.86 -3.37 11.74
N VAL A 8 3.11 -2.46 11.10
CA VAL A 8 3.65 -1.16 10.63
C VAL A 8 4.17 -0.33 11.80
N ARG A 9 3.45 -0.31 12.93
CA ARG A 9 3.89 0.37 14.16
C ARG A 9 5.03 -0.36 14.87
N MET A 10 5.11 -1.68 14.78
CA MET A 10 6.20 -2.48 15.33
C MET A 10 7.53 -2.23 14.62
N LYS A 11 7.51 -1.76 13.37
CA LYS A 11 8.72 -1.25 12.70
C LYS A 11 9.35 -0.05 13.44
N VAL A 12 8.56 0.74 14.17
CA VAL A 12 9.11 1.80 15.05
C VAL A 12 9.94 1.18 16.17
N PHE A 13 9.61 -0.03 16.63
CA PHE A 13 10.46 -0.78 17.55
C PHE A 13 11.72 -1.34 16.88
N GLN A 14 11.78 -1.48 15.55
CA GLN A 14 13.05 -1.78 14.85
C GLN A 14 14.03 -0.60 14.92
N LEU A 15 13.55 0.64 15.14
CA LEU A 15 14.42 1.78 15.49
C LEU A 15 15.05 1.62 16.89
N VAL A 16 14.49 0.78 17.78
CA VAL A 16 15.18 0.37 19.02
C VAL A 16 16.41 -0.48 18.70
N GLY A 17 16.43 -1.18 17.55
CA GLY A 17 17.64 -1.80 17.01
C GLY A 17 18.73 -0.77 16.69
N ILE A 18 18.37 0.45 16.24
CA ILE A 18 19.31 1.56 16.11
C ILE A 18 19.82 2.03 17.48
N ALA A 19 19.03 1.89 18.55
CA ALA A 19 19.52 2.11 19.91
C ALA A 19 20.63 1.12 20.31
N ALA A 20 20.76 -0.04 19.64
CA ALA A 20 21.90 -0.93 19.83
C ALA A 20 23.22 -0.31 19.33
N LEU A 21 23.18 0.72 18.46
CA LEU A 21 24.36 1.54 18.13
C LEU A 21 24.88 2.33 19.33
N ALA A 22 24.07 2.55 20.37
CA ALA A 22 24.52 3.23 21.59
C ALA A 22 25.69 2.47 22.25
N VAL A 23 25.74 1.14 22.13
CA VAL A 23 26.82 0.32 22.70
C VAL A 23 28.17 0.58 22.02
N PRO A 24 28.34 0.41 20.69
CA PRO A 24 29.61 0.74 20.03
C PRO A 24 29.94 2.23 20.07
N ILE A 25 28.94 3.13 20.02
CA ILE A 25 29.18 4.59 20.18
C ILE A 25 29.73 4.90 21.57
N ASN A 26 29.12 4.36 22.63
CA ASN A 26 29.62 4.53 23.99
C ASN A 26 31.00 3.89 24.18
N THR A 27 31.24 2.72 23.57
CA THR A 27 32.55 2.04 23.62
C THR A 27 33.63 2.88 22.94
N PHE A 28 33.33 3.48 21.78
CA PHE A 28 34.22 4.42 21.11
C PHE A 28 34.54 5.63 21.99
N LEU A 29 33.51 6.26 22.57
CA LEU A 29 33.68 7.44 23.41
C LEU A 29 34.47 7.13 24.70
N ALA A 30 34.32 5.93 25.25
CA ALA A 30 34.97 5.52 26.49
C ALA A 30 36.41 5.02 26.30
N THR A 31 36.72 4.37 25.18
CA THR A 31 38.00 3.65 24.98
C THR A 31 38.81 4.11 23.77
N GLY A 32 38.25 4.99 22.93
CA GLY A 32 38.85 5.46 21.68
C GLY A 32 38.93 4.41 20.58
N HIS A 33 38.47 3.18 20.82
CA HIS A 33 38.53 2.06 19.87
C HIS A 33 37.19 1.31 19.81
N VAL A 34 36.77 0.93 18.60
CA VAL A 34 35.63 0.02 18.37
C VAL A 34 36.17 -1.20 17.66
N ALA A 35 35.80 -2.40 18.15
CA ALA A 35 36.18 -3.62 17.47
C ALA A 35 35.55 -3.66 16.07
N SER A 36 36.32 -4.04 15.05
CA SER A 36 35.86 -4.10 13.66
C SER A 36 34.60 -4.96 13.50
N THR A 37 34.50 -6.04 14.28
CA THR A 37 33.33 -6.93 14.36
C THR A 37 32.08 -6.20 14.86
N GLN A 38 32.19 -5.37 15.89
CA GLN A 38 31.07 -4.58 16.42
C GLN A 38 30.60 -3.53 15.40
N ALA A 39 31.53 -2.86 14.73
CA ALA A 39 31.19 -1.89 13.69
C ALA A 39 30.45 -2.56 12.52
N VAL A 40 30.94 -3.70 12.03
CA VAL A 40 30.29 -4.47 10.96
C VAL A 40 28.89 -4.94 11.36
N MET A 41 28.73 -5.49 12.57
CA MET A 41 27.42 -5.95 13.05
C MET A 41 26.43 -4.79 13.20
N ALA A 42 26.88 -3.66 13.74
CA ALA A 42 26.10 -2.43 13.86
C ALA A 42 25.62 -1.93 12.48
N SER A 43 26.53 -1.82 11.51
CA SER A 43 26.20 -1.40 10.15
C SER A 43 25.22 -2.35 9.46
N ALA A 44 25.45 -3.66 9.56
CA ALA A 44 24.56 -4.67 9.00
C ALA A 44 23.15 -4.57 9.58
N LEU A 45 23.03 -4.36 10.88
CA LEU A 45 21.75 -4.23 11.57
C LEU A 45 20.99 -2.96 11.14
N VAL A 46 21.68 -1.82 11.04
CA VAL A 46 21.08 -0.56 10.56
C VAL A 46 20.61 -0.69 9.13
N MET A 47 21.43 -1.24 8.24
CA MET A 47 21.05 -1.44 6.84
C MET A 47 19.86 -2.40 6.72
N GLY A 48 19.90 -3.54 7.41
CA GLY A 48 18.80 -4.50 7.41
C GLY A 48 17.49 -3.90 7.93
N ALA A 49 17.54 -3.13 9.03
CA ALA A 49 16.38 -2.44 9.57
C ALA A 49 15.83 -1.38 8.60
N GLY A 50 16.71 -0.63 7.93
CA GLY A 50 16.35 0.35 6.91
C GLY A 50 15.64 -0.29 5.71
N VAL A 51 16.21 -1.37 5.16
CA VAL A 51 15.62 -2.12 4.03
C VAL A 51 14.28 -2.73 4.42
N ALA A 52 14.18 -3.38 5.57
CA ALA A 52 12.92 -3.94 6.07
C ALA A 52 11.86 -2.86 6.29
N SER A 53 12.24 -1.71 6.85
CA SER A 53 11.35 -0.57 7.08
C SER A 53 10.86 0.06 5.78
N GLY A 54 11.74 0.14 4.78
CA GLY A 54 11.44 0.63 3.43
C GLY A 54 10.49 -0.31 2.69
N ALA A 55 10.76 -1.62 2.73
CA ALA A 55 9.87 -2.62 2.14
C ALA A 55 8.47 -2.59 2.78
N LEU A 56 8.39 -2.53 4.11
CA LEU A 56 7.10 -2.46 4.80
C LEU A 56 6.33 -1.18 4.45
N TRP A 57 7.03 -0.05 4.35
CA TRP A 57 6.43 1.22 3.90
C TRP A 57 5.94 1.17 2.45
N PHE A 58 6.75 0.61 1.56
CA PHE A 58 6.41 0.46 0.14
C PHE A 58 5.11 -0.33 -0.04
N TYR A 59 4.96 -1.43 0.69
CA TYR A 59 3.76 -2.26 0.61
C TYR A 59 2.57 -1.69 1.41
N SER A 60 2.79 -1.08 2.58
CA SER A 60 1.69 -0.55 3.40
C SER A 60 0.87 0.53 2.69
N ARG A 61 1.53 1.33 1.85
CA ARG A 61 0.89 2.39 1.05
C ARG A 61 0.19 1.88 -0.21
N ARG A 62 0.30 0.59 -0.52
CA ARG A 62 -0.32 -0.05 -1.70
C ARG A 62 -1.46 -0.98 -1.32
N TYR A 63 -1.44 -1.56 -0.13
CA TYR A 63 -2.55 -2.39 0.36
C TYR A 63 -3.79 -1.56 0.65
N VAL A 64 -4.84 -1.80 -0.14
CA VAL A 64 -6.14 -1.13 -0.01
C VAL A 64 -6.86 -1.65 1.23
N GLY A 65 -7.13 -0.76 2.17
CA GLY A 65 -7.95 -1.02 3.35
C GLY A 65 -9.42 -0.71 3.15
N GLU A 66 -9.72 0.28 2.32
CA GLU A 66 -11.08 0.63 1.91
C GLU A 66 -11.04 1.18 0.49
N LEU A 67 -12.05 0.81 -0.29
CA LEU A 67 -12.28 1.31 -1.63
C LEU A 67 -13.72 1.81 -1.68
N ALA A 68 -13.90 3.09 -1.99
CA ALA A 68 -15.23 3.70 -2.02
C ALA A 68 -15.40 4.56 -3.26
N LEU A 69 -16.55 4.43 -3.92
CA LEU A 69 -16.95 5.32 -5.00
C LEU A 69 -17.59 6.57 -4.38
N LEU A 70 -17.03 7.73 -4.66
CA LEU A 70 -17.56 9.03 -4.26
C LEU A 70 -18.32 9.61 -5.44
N SER A 71 -19.65 9.67 -5.30
CA SER A 71 -20.48 10.48 -6.18
C SER A 71 -20.06 11.94 -6.05
N GLY A 72 -19.92 12.65 -7.17
CA GLY A 72 -19.56 14.06 -7.17
C GLY A 72 -20.49 14.85 -6.24
N SER A 73 -19.92 15.60 -5.29
CA SER A 73 -20.67 16.37 -4.29
C SER A 73 -21.56 17.45 -4.92
N GLN A 74 -21.35 17.75 -6.20
CA GLN A 74 -22.05 18.75 -6.99
C GLN A 74 -22.49 18.16 -8.34
N PRO A 75 -23.65 18.59 -8.88
CA PRO A 75 -24.08 18.21 -10.22
C PRO A 75 -22.99 18.58 -11.25
N GLY A 76 -22.55 17.61 -12.04
CA GLY A 76 -21.54 17.81 -13.09
C GLY A 76 -20.08 17.57 -12.68
N GLN A 77 -19.79 17.24 -11.41
CA GLN A 77 -18.45 16.74 -11.06
C GLN A 77 -18.29 15.27 -11.42
N PRO A 78 -17.18 14.88 -12.08
CA PRO A 78 -16.93 13.49 -12.40
C PRO A 78 -16.79 12.66 -11.12
N PRO A 79 -17.26 11.40 -11.11
CA PRO A 79 -17.13 10.51 -9.96
C PRO A 79 -15.65 10.32 -9.60
N ARG A 80 -15.38 10.20 -8.30
CA ARG A 80 -14.04 9.95 -7.76
C ARG A 80 -14.00 8.61 -7.05
N LEU A 81 -12.84 7.98 -7.06
CA LEU A 81 -12.56 6.75 -6.35
C LEU A 81 -11.68 7.07 -5.15
N ARG A 82 -12.16 6.80 -3.94
CA ARG A 82 -11.37 6.89 -2.72
C ARG A 82 -10.67 5.56 -2.47
N ILE A 83 -9.35 5.60 -2.44
CA ILE A 83 -8.49 4.49 -2.10
C ILE A 83 -7.85 4.79 -0.76
N SER A 84 -8.24 4.05 0.27
CA SER A 84 -7.70 4.22 1.62
C SER A 84 -6.63 3.19 1.89
N VAL A 85 -5.43 3.67 2.21
CA VAL A 85 -4.26 2.84 2.54
C VAL A 85 -3.71 3.21 3.91
N LEU A 86 -2.62 2.56 4.32
CA LEU A 86 -1.88 2.97 5.51
C LEU A 86 -0.66 3.80 5.15
N ASP A 87 -0.49 4.91 5.85
CA ASP A 87 0.73 5.71 5.81
C ASP A 87 1.90 4.98 6.49
N PHE A 88 3.07 5.63 6.51
CA PHE A 88 4.27 5.12 7.16
C PHE A 88 4.08 4.76 8.65
N TRP A 89 3.18 5.45 9.35
CA TRP A 89 2.91 5.31 10.78
C TRP A 89 1.72 4.38 11.09
N GLY A 90 1.11 3.79 10.06
CA GLY A 90 -0.09 2.96 10.21
C GLY A 90 -1.35 3.77 10.52
N LYS A 91 -1.37 5.07 10.21
CA LYS A 91 -2.59 5.88 10.10
C LYS A 91 -3.22 5.67 8.73
N ARG A 92 -4.50 5.95 8.61
CA ARG A 92 -5.22 5.89 7.34
C ARG A 92 -4.82 7.11 6.47
N GLU A 93 -4.45 6.85 5.23
CA GLU A 93 -4.22 7.82 4.16
C GLU A 93 -5.30 7.60 3.11
N ASP A 94 -6.09 8.63 2.81
CA ASP A 94 -7.17 8.57 1.82
C ASP A 94 -6.73 9.29 0.54
N ASN A 95 -6.70 8.56 -0.57
CA ASN A 95 -6.34 9.07 -1.88
C ASN A 95 -7.58 9.10 -2.76
N ASP A 96 -8.06 10.31 -3.06
CA ASP A 96 -9.20 10.51 -3.96
C ASP A 96 -8.69 10.71 -5.38
N VAL A 97 -8.87 9.70 -6.23
CA VAL A 97 -8.43 9.70 -7.64
C VAL A 97 -9.64 9.87 -8.56
N ALA A 98 -9.44 10.47 -9.73
CA ALA A 98 -10.48 10.51 -10.75
C ALA A 98 -10.81 9.08 -11.19
N LEU A 99 -12.09 8.74 -11.36
CA LEU A 99 -12.49 7.39 -11.76
C LEU A 99 -11.85 6.96 -13.10
N GLN A 100 -11.65 7.93 -13.99
CA GLN A 100 -11.02 7.75 -15.31
C GLN A 100 -9.55 7.34 -15.23
N ALA A 101 -8.85 7.67 -14.14
CA ALA A 101 -7.45 7.30 -13.98
C ALA A 101 -7.28 5.81 -13.59
N LEU A 102 -8.35 5.12 -13.20
CA LEU A 102 -8.28 3.70 -12.87
C LEU A 102 -8.25 2.87 -14.15
N VAL A 103 -7.16 2.14 -14.36
CA VAL A 103 -7.05 1.12 -15.41
C VAL A 103 -7.80 -0.13 -14.95
N PRO A 104 -8.92 -0.53 -15.60
CA PRO A 104 -9.73 -1.63 -15.09
C PRO A 104 -9.01 -2.98 -15.33
N PRO A 105 -8.63 -3.71 -14.27
CA PRO A 105 -7.75 -4.88 -14.38
C PRO A 105 -8.39 -6.07 -15.12
N LEU A 106 -9.72 -6.09 -15.26
CA LEU A 106 -10.46 -7.20 -15.84
C LEU A 106 -11.07 -6.90 -17.21
N GLN A 107 -10.88 -5.69 -17.77
CA GLN A 107 -11.59 -5.22 -18.97
C GLN A 107 -11.43 -6.14 -20.19
N HIS A 108 -10.22 -6.68 -20.41
CA HIS A 108 -9.88 -7.45 -21.61
C HIS A 108 -9.77 -8.96 -21.37
N LEU A 109 -10.21 -9.44 -20.21
CA LEU A 109 -10.02 -10.83 -19.83
C LEU A 109 -11.26 -11.69 -20.13
N PRO A 110 -11.07 -12.92 -20.66
CA PRO A 110 -12.17 -13.87 -20.78
C PRO A 110 -12.73 -14.21 -19.39
N GLU A 111 -14.01 -14.63 -19.33
CA GLU A 111 -14.72 -14.82 -18.06
C GLU A 111 -14.03 -15.80 -17.12
N SER A 112 -13.44 -16.87 -17.66
CA SER A 112 -12.67 -17.84 -16.88
C SER A 112 -11.44 -17.22 -16.20
N ALA A 113 -10.69 -16.37 -16.92
CA ALA A 113 -9.53 -15.66 -16.40
C ALA A 113 -9.93 -14.59 -15.37
N ARG A 114 -11.06 -13.90 -15.58
CA ARG A 114 -11.62 -12.95 -14.61
C ARG A 114 -11.92 -13.63 -13.28
N ARG A 115 -12.58 -14.79 -13.31
CA ARG A 115 -12.87 -15.57 -12.10
C ARG A 115 -11.59 -16.02 -11.40
N ALA A 116 -10.58 -16.45 -12.14
CA ALA A 116 -9.28 -16.83 -11.57
C ALA A 116 -8.60 -15.64 -10.87
N MET A 117 -8.54 -14.47 -11.50
CA MET A 117 -7.96 -13.27 -10.89
C MET A 117 -8.72 -12.78 -9.65
N LEU A 118 -10.05 -12.94 -9.61
CA LEU A 118 -10.83 -12.61 -8.41
C LEU A 118 -10.58 -13.57 -7.23
N GLN A 119 -10.03 -14.76 -7.49
CA GLN A 119 -9.63 -15.72 -6.45
C GLN A 119 -8.23 -15.47 -5.91
N GLU A 120 -7.41 -14.68 -6.62
CA GLU A 120 -6.10 -14.28 -6.15
C GLU A 120 -6.23 -13.50 -4.83
N PRO A 121 -5.31 -13.71 -3.87
CA PRO A 121 -5.32 -12.97 -2.61
C PRO A 121 -5.25 -11.45 -2.82
N LEU A 122 -4.53 -11.02 -3.85
CA LEU A 122 -4.20 -9.64 -4.16
C LEU A 122 -4.40 -9.36 -5.64
N LEU A 123 -5.40 -8.55 -5.93
CA LEU A 123 -5.69 -8.03 -7.27
C LEU A 123 -4.93 -6.70 -7.45
N PRO A 124 -4.06 -6.57 -8.46
CA PRO A 124 -3.43 -5.29 -8.77
C PRO A 124 -4.48 -4.31 -9.33
N LEU A 125 -4.42 -3.06 -8.87
CA LEU A 125 -5.19 -1.93 -9.36
C LEU A 125 -4.22 -0.85 -9.80
N ASP A 126 -4.12 -0.63 -11.11
CA ASP A 126 -3.27 0.39 -11.67
C ASP A 126 -4.02 1.71 -11.80
N VAL A 127 -3.41 2.79 -11.31
CA VAL A 127 -3.96 4.14 -11.37
C VAL A 127 -2.97 5.04 -12.10
N GLU A 128 -3.40 5.62 -13.22
CA GLU A 128 -2.60 6.54 -14.01
C GLU A 128 -2.24 7.80 -13.21
N GLY A 129 -0.98 8.19 -13.26
CA GLY A 129 -0.47 9.34 -12.50
C GLY A 129 -0.24 9.10 -11.01
N ASP A 130 -0.46 7.87 -10.52
CA ASP A 130 -0.18 7.47 -9.13
C ASP A 130 0.56 6.12 -9.08
N ARG A 131 0.37 5.34 -8.02
CA ARG A 131 0.98 4.02 -7.80
C ARG A 131 -0.01 2.89 -8.05
N GLN A 132 0.52 1.70 -8.34
CA GLN A 132 -0.25 0.47 -8.29
C GLN A 132 -0.66 0.14 -6.85
N TYR A 133 -1.93 -0.19 -6.67
CA TYR A 133 -2.53 -0.64 -5.42
C TYR A 133 -2.85 -2.14 -5.46
N PHE A 134 -3.04 -2.74 -4.28
CA PHE A 134 -3.41 -4.15 -4.14
C PHE A 134 -4.72 -4.27 -3.36
N LEU A 135 -5.75 -4.76 -4.04
CA LEU A 135 -7.07 -5.01 -3.48
C LEU A 135 -7.23 -6.50 -3.16
N SER A 136 -7.68 -6.81 -1.95
CA SER A 136 -8.07 -8.18 -1.62
C SER A 136 -9.59 -8.35 -1.73
N VAL A 137 -10.05 -8.88 -2.85
CA VAL A 137 -11.49 -9.16 -3.06
C VAL A 137 -11.92 -10.36 -2.21
N ARG A 138 -11.09 -11.41 -2.18
CA ARG A 138 -11.37 -12.67 -1.47
C ARG A 138 -11.52 -12.52 0.05
N TYR A 139 -10.68 -11.69 0.68
CA TYR A 139 -10.66 -11.49 2.13
C TYR A 139 -11.31 -10.17 2.57
N GLY A 140 -11.74 -9.34 1.62
CA GLY A 140 -12.42 -8.08 1.87
C GLY A 140 -13.93 -8.25 2.11
N LYS A 141 -14.54 -7.23 2.72
CA LYS A 141 -16.00 -7.12 2.78
C LYS A 141 -16.46 -6.28 1.60
N VAL A 142 -17.19 -6.89 0.67
CA VAL A 142 -17.80 -6.20 -0.45
C VAL A 142 -19.22 -5.78 -0.08
N VAL A 143 -19.49 -4.47 -0.11
CA VAL A 143 -20.83 -3.93 0.21
C VAL A 143 -21.73 -4.02 -1.02
N ASP A 144 -21.22 -3.64 -2.18
CA ASP A 144 -21.92 -3.71 -3.47
C ASP A 144 -21.08 -4.52 -4.48
N PRO A 145 -21.38 -5.82 -4.68
CA PRO A 145 -20.66 -6.66 -5.61
C PRO A 145 -20.84 -6.26 -7.07
N ALA A 146 -22.02 -5.74 -7.43
CA ALA A 146 -22.31 -5.35 -8.81
C ALA A 146 -21.50 -4.11 -9.19
N MET A 147 -21.45 -3.12 -8.30
CA MET A 147 -20.63 -1.92 -8.48
C MET A 147 -19.13 -2.25 -8.53
N LEU A 148 -18.65 -3.14 -7.65
CA LEU A 148 -17.25 -3.57 -7.67
C LEU A 148 -16.92 -4.29 -8.98
N HIS A 149 -17.79 -5.20 -9.45
CA HIS A 149 -17.59 -5.88 -10.73
C HIS A 149 -17.55 -4.88 -11.89
N ALA A 150 -18.47 -3.92 -11.92
CA ALA A 150 -18.49 -2.88 -12.94
C ALA A 150 -17.20 -2.03 -12.92
N LEU A 151 -16.71 -1.66 -11.73
CA LEU A 151 -15.45 -0.93 -11.57
C LEU A 151 -14.25 -1.69 -12.14
N LEU A 152 -14.14 -2.98 -11.81
CA LEU A 152 -13.00 -3.81 -12.20
C LEU A 152 -13.01 -4.16 -13.70
N THR A 153 -14.19 -4.15 -14.32
CA THR A 153 -14.37 -4.43 -15.75
C THR A 153 -14.45 -3.19 -16.63
N GLY A 154 -14.42 -1.98 -16.06
CA GLY A 154 -14.47 -0.73 -16.80
C GLY A 154 -15.87 -0.34 -17.28
N GLN A 155 -16.91 -0.88 -16.64
CA GLN A 155 -18.31 -0.70 -17.03
C GLN A 155 -19.03 0.41 -16.25
N LEU A 156 -18.35 1.13 -15.35
CA LEU A 156 -18.97 2.25 -14.63
C LEU A 156 -19.08 3.50 -15.50
N GLU A 157 -20.21 4.19 -15.38
CA GLU A 157 -20.41 5.50 -15.99
C GLU A 157 -19.38 6.51 -15.47
N GLY A 158 -18.75 7.24 -16.39
CA GLY A 158 -17.68 8.19 -16.06
C GLY A 158 -16.27 7.58 -15.94
N GLN A 159 -16.11 6.27 -16.18
CA GLN A 159 -14.81 5.60 -16.23
C GLN A 159 -14.17 5.63 -17.63
N GLN A 160 -14.97 5.84 -18.69
CA GLN A 160 -14.49 5.96 -20.06
C GLN A 160 -14.00 7.39 -20.33
N LEU A 161 -12.74 7.51 -20.74
CA LEU A 161 -12.27 8.69 -21.46
C LEU A 161 -13.04 8.75 -22.79
N SER A 162 -13.69 9.87 -23.07
CA SER A 162 -14.11 10.19 -24.43
C SER A 162 -12.84 10.16 -25.27
N ALA A 163 -12.71 9.16 -26.14
CA ALA A 163 -11.63 9.11 -27.11
C ALA A 163 -11.89 10.24 -28.12
N ASP A 164 -11.11 11.32 -28.02
CA ASP A 164 -10.90 12.25 -29.12
C ASP A 164 -9.87 11.66 -30.10
#